data_AF-A0A7C2AMS5-F1
#
_entry.id   AF-A0A7C2AMS5-F1
#
_cell.length_a   1.000
_cell.length_b   1.000
_cell.length_c   1.000
_cell.angle_alpha   90.00
_cell.angle_beta   90.00
_cell.angle_gamma   90.00
#
_symmetry.space_group_name_H-M   'P 1'
#
loop_
_entity.id
_entity.type
_entity.pdbx_description
1 polymer ?
#
loop_
_entity_poly.entity_id
_entity_poly.type
_entity_poly.pdbx_seq_one_letter_code
_entity_poly.pdbx_strand_id
1 'polypeptide(L)'
;MKAFSLCSRAVVLAVSIAAGAAAFFLLPIKSANAAGDDVRTLAAEIVVMKADGKRIFSSALSKRHRGGEVARLRGSLAILPLLIMAARDKSPSLPAIGKKRLELILRALDKNDGAAVTGGLGELAAAYPFDTTGLLPPDNRPAARRRAKSLYKAYCASCHEVPDLTAVRPAWNLFKLARSVPPTELAARLVNGVRGDVLTGLDNPLRNSEISALISYYLGNKTNSR
;
A
#
# COMPACT_ATOMS: atom_id res chain seq x y z
N MET A 1 5.22 -75.72 -39.07
CA MET A 1 4.75 -75.68 -40.46
C MET A 1 3.40 -74.96 -40.50
N LYS A 2 3.30 -73.96 -41.39
CA LYS A 2 2.09 -73.20 -41.85
C LYS A 2 1.40 -72.28 -40.83
N ALA A 3 0.92 -71.07 -41.15
CA ALA A 3 1.18 -70.08 -42.20
C ALA A 3 0.32 -68.82 -41.86
N PHE A 4 0.88 -67.65 -42.17
CA PHE A 4 0.28 -66.33 -42.44
C PHE A 4 -1.24 -66.24 -42.75
N SER A 5 -1.93 -65.19 -42.25
CA SER A 5 -2.12 -63.90 -42.96
C SER A 5 -3.37 -63.10 -42.50
N LEU A 6 -3.24 -61.78 -42.62
CA LEU A 6 -4.16 -60.68 -42.33
C LEU A 6 -5.53 -60.74 -43.05
N CYS A 7 -6.55 -60.07 -42.47
CA CYS A 7 -7.41 -59.18 -43.26
C CYS A 7 -8.05 -58.03 -42.44
N SER A 8 -7.59 -56.83 -42.78
CA SER A 8 -8.12 -55.46 -42.73
C SER A 8 -9.59 -55.13 -42.41
N ARG A 9 -9.72 -53.95 -41.75
CA ARG A 9 -10.75 -52.88 -41.83
C ARG A 9 -12.08 -53.04 -41.06
N ALA A 10 -12.30 -52.15 -40.09
CA ALA A 10 -13.25 -51.03 -40.22
C ALA A 10 -13.19 -50.09 -39.01
N VAL A 11 -12.94 -48.81 -39.28
CA VAL A 11 -13.14 -47.67 -38.38
C VAL A 11 -14.63 -47.33 -38.39
N VAL A 12 -15.32 -47.35 -37.24
CA VAL A 12 -16.51 -46.52 -37.00
C VAL A 12 -16.53 -46.05 -35.54
N LEU A 13 -16.58 -44.72 -35.44
CA LEU A 13 -16.87 -43.85 -34.30
C LEU A 13 -17.90 -44.40 -33.30
N ALA A 14 -17.58 -44.27 -32.01
CA ALA A 14 -18.57 -43.96 -30.98
C ALA A 14 -17.95 -42.96 -30.00
N VAL A 15 -18.15 -41.68 -30.32
CA VAL A 15 -17.93 -40.52 -29.45
C VAL A 15 -18.96 -40.58 -28.32
N SER A 16 -18.53 -40.56 -27.06
CA SER A 16 -19.40 -40.22 -25.94
C SER A 16 -18.61 -39.63 -24.77
N ILE A 17 -18.54 -38.30 -24.77
CA ILE A 17 -18.63 -37.38 -23.62
C ILE A 17 -17.76 -37.70 -22.39
N ALA A 18 -16.60 -37.03 -22.32
CA ALA A 18 -16.01 -36.56 -21.07
C ALA A 18 -15.72 -35.05 -21.20
N ALA A 19 -16.81 -34.28 -21.38
CA ALA A 19 -16.77 -32.83 -21.24
C ALA A 19 -16.93 -32.50 -19.75
N GLY A 20 -15.86 -32.01 -19.12
CA GLY A 20 -15.99 -31.35 -17.82
C GLY A 20 -14.86 -31.65 -16.84
N ALA A 21 -13.69 -31.04 -17.04
CA ALA A 21 -12.80 -30.57 -15.96
C ALA A 21 -11.46 -30.07 -16.54
N ALA A 22 -11.45 -29.08 -17.45
CA ALA A 22 -10.19 -28.49 -17.90
C ALA A 22 -10.31 -27.03 -18.36
N ALA A 23 -11.24 -26.26 -17.80
CA ALA A 23 -11.47 -24.86 -18.23
C ALA A 23 -11.67 -23.88 -17.07
N PHE A 24 -10.99 -24.07 -15.94
CA PHE A 24 -11.15 -23.20 -14.76
C PHE A 24 -9.86 -22.50 -14.25
N PHE A 25 -8.77 -22.47 -15.04
CA PHE A 25 -7.51 -21.87 -14.58
C PHE A 25 -6.80 -20.94 -15.57
N LEU A 26 -7.53 -20.27 -16.45
CA LEU A 26 -6.98 -19.19 -17.29
C LEU A 26 -7.85 -17.93 -17.26
N LEU A 27 -8.52 -17.65 -16.15
CA LEU A 27 -8.91 -16.26 -15.90
C LEU A 27 -7.61 -15.49 -15.61
N PRO A 28 -7.29 -14.43 -16.38
CA PRO A 28 -6.18 -13.57 -16.02
C PRO A 28 -6.45 -13.14 -14.58
N ILE A 29 -5.48 -13.37 -13.70
CA ILE A 29 -5.49 -12.75 -12.38
C ILE A 29 -5.41 -11.26 -12.69
N LYS A 30 -6.58 -10.59 -12.80
CA LYS A 30 -6.66 -9.16 -12.63
C LYS A 30 -6.20 -8.96 -11.20
N SER A 31 -4.91 -8.70 -11.04
CA SER A 31 -4.38 -8.14 -9.82
C SER A 31 -5.29 -6.95 -9.52
N ALA A 32 -6.11 -7.08 -8.47
CA ALA A 32 -6.75 -5.94 -7.84
C ALA A 32 -5.59 -5.17 -7.22
N ASN A 33 -4.95 -4.40 -8.09
CA ASN A 33 -3.71 -3.72 -7.91
C ASN A 33 -3.90 -2.71 -6.78
N ALA A 34 -3.33 -2.98 -5.60
CA ALA A 34 -3.08 -1.87 -4.68
C ALA A 34 -1.98 -0.94 -5.25
N ALA A 35 -1.12 -1.49 -6.11
CA ALA A 35 -0.11 -0.79 -6.90
C ALA A 35 -0.58 -0.57 -8.35
N GLY A 36 -0.62 0.68 -8.81
CA GLY A 36 -0.83 1.01 -10.24
C GLY A 36 -1.88 2.10 -10.51
N ASP A 37 -2.60 2.54 -9.48
CA ASP A 37 -3.41 3.75 -9.55
C ASP A 37 -2.59 4.94 -9.03
N ASP A 38 -1.95 5.66 -9.95
CA ASP A 38 -1.12 6.84 -9.63
C ASP A 38 -1.91 7.88 -8.84
N VAL A 39 -3.24 7.96 -9.04
CA VAL A 39 -4.12 8.84 -8.27
C VAL A 39 -4.20 8.39 -6.82
N ARG A 40 -4.42 7.09 -6.58
CA ARG A 40 -4.47 6.54 -5.23
C ARG A 40 -3.12 6.61 -4.52
N THR A 41 -2.02 6.36 -5.22
CA THR A 41 -0.65 6.51 -4.69
C THR A 41 -0.35 7.95 -4.29
N LEU A 42 -0.70 8.92 -5.14
CA LEU A 42 -0.59 10.35 -4.86
C LEU A 42 -1.40 10.74 -3.62
N ALA A 43 -2.68 10.35 -3.58
CA ALA A 43 -3.55 10.68 -2.47
C ALA A 43 -3.10 10.03 -1.15
N ALA A 44 -2.63 8.77 -1.20
CA ALA A 44 -2.02 8.09 -0.06
C ALA A 44 -0.78 8.84 0.44
N GLU A 45 0.09 9.31 -0.46
CA GLU A 45 1.30 10.05 -0.10
C GLU A 45 0.93 11.34 0.62
N ILE A 46 -0.05 12.08 0.12
CA ILE A 46 -0.54 13.32 0.74
C ILE A 46 -1.14 13.06 2.13
N VAL A 47 -1.87 11.95 2.32
CA VAL A 47 -2.38 11.55 3.65
C VAL A 47 -1.22 11.30 4.61
N VAL A 48 -0.20 10.56 4.17
CA VAL A 48 1.01 10.28 4.96
C VAL A 48 1.72 11.58 5.32
N MET A 49 2.00 12.45 4.34
CA MET A 49 2.62 13.75 4.55
C MET A 49 1.86 14.60 5.57
N LYS A 50 0.53 14.66 5.48
CA LYS A 50 -0.33 15.39 6.42
C LYS A 50 -0.20 14.85 7.84
N ALA A 51 -0.20 13.52 8.00
CA ALA A 51 0.01 12.90 9.31
C ALA A 51 1.40 13.21 9.87
N ASP A 52 2.42 13.20 9.01
CA ASP A 52 3.80 13.47 9.41
C ASP A 52 4.01 14.92 9.80
N GLY A 53 3.40 15.86 9.08
CA GLY A 53 3.35 17.26 9.46
C GLY A 53 2.78 17.41 10.88
N LYS A 54 1.63 16.79 11.16
CA LYS A 54 1.06 16.81 12.53
C LYS A 54 2.02 16.19 13.56
N ARG A 55 2.67 15.08 13.22
CA ARG A 55 3.59 14.37 14.11
C ARG A 55 4.84 15.19 14.41
N ILE A 56 5.44 15.83 13.40
CA ILE A 56 6.62 16.69 13.51
C ILE A 56 6.36 17.81 14.51
N PHE A 57 5.19 18.46 14.43
CA PHE A 57 4.85 19.61 15.27
C PHE A 57 4.13 19.25 16.57
N SER A 58 3.91 17.95 16.84
CA SER A 58 3.49 17.46 18.15
C SER A 58 4.67 17.42 19.14
N SER A 59 4.39 17.41 20.45
CA SER A 59 5.42 17.29 21.51
C SER A 59 5.98 15.88 21.69
N ALA A 60 5.51 14.89 20.92
CA ALA A 60 5.77 13.47 21.18
C ALA A 60 7.13 12.93 20.67
N LEU A 61 7.86 13.68 19.83
CA LEU A 61 9.10 13.20 19.20
C LEU A 61 10.37 13.78 19.82
N SER A 62 11.37 12.91 20.02
CA SER A 62 12.75 13.31 20.30
C SER A 62 13.30 14.21 19.19
N LYS A 63 14.31 15.04 19.48
CA LYS A 63 14.97 15.90 18.47
C LYS A 63 15.48 15.10 17.26
N ARG A 64 16.05 13.91 17.50
CA ARG A 64 16.55 13.01 16.46
C ARG A 64 15.43 12.54 15.54
N HIS A 65 14.37 11.97 16.12
CA HIS A 65 13.24 11.45 15.33
C HIS A 65 12.49 12.56 14.61
N ARG A 66 12.33 13.73 15.25
CA ARG A 66 11.77 14.93 14.60
C ARG A 66 12.58 15.32 13.37
N GLY A 67 13.91 15.36 13.46
CA GLY A 67 14.79 15.63 12.32
C GLY A 67 14.61 14.61 11.19
N GLY A 68 14.48 13.33 11.53
CA GLY A 68 14.20 12.26 10.56
C GLY A 68 12.86 12.41 9.84
N GLU A 69 11.80 12.77 10.57
CA GLU A 69 10.47 13.01 9.99
C GLU A 69 10.45 14.29 9.13
N VAL A 70 11.12 15.37 9.55
CA VAL A 70 11.29 16.59 8.72
C VAL A 70 12.00 16.25 7.41
N ALA A 71 13.09 15.47 7.47
CA ALA A 71 13.81 15.05 6.28
C ALA A 71 12.94 14.20 5.34
N ARG A 72 12.10 13.31 5.89
CA ARG A 72 11.15 12.52 5.12
C ARG A 72 10.08 13.39 4.45
N LEU A 73 9.44 14.27 5.21
CA LEU A 73 8.42 15.18 4.67
C LEU A 73 8.99 16.07 3.57
N ARG A 74 10.21 16.60 3.73
CA ARG A 74 10.90 17.37 2.69
C ARG A 74 11.14 16.52 1.43
N GLY A 75 11.56 15.27 1.59
CA GLY A 75 11.73 14.33 0.46
C GLY A 75 10.43 14.06 -0.28
N SER A 76 9.33 13.79 0.44
CA SER A 76 7.99 13.62 -0.14
C SER A 76 7.51 14.86 -0.89
N LEU A 77 7.71 16.06 -0.32
CA LEU A 77 7.39 17.33 -0.99
C LEU A 77 8.18 17.54 -2.29
N ALA A 78 9.44 17.07 -2.35
CA ALA A 78 10.28 17.22 -3.53
C ALA A 78 9.81 16.37 -4.72
N ILE A 79 9.28 15.16 -4.47
CA ILE A 79 8.78 14.27 -5.53
C ILE A 79 7.32 14.52 -5.90
N LEU A 80 6.57 15.25 -5.06
CA LEU A 80 5.14 15.48 -5.22
C LEU A 80 4.74 16.03 -6.60
N PRO A 81 5.47 16.98 -7.24
CA PRO A 81 5.16 17.41 -8.61
C PRO A 81 5.13 16.26 -9.63
N LEU A 82 6.06 15.30 -9.52
CA LEU A 82 6.13 14.16 -10.42
C LEU A 82 4.96 13.21 -10.21
N LEU A 83 4.57 12.96 -8.95
CA LEU A 83 3.40 12.15 -8.61
C LEU A 83 2.11 12.79 -9.13
N ILE A 84 1.98 14.11 -9.03
CA ILE A 84 0.84 14.86 -9.58
C ILE A 84 0.80 14.74 -11.11
N MET A 85 1.95 14.86 -11.78
CA MET A 85 2.04 14.70 -13.23
C MET A 85 1.61 13.29 -13.66
N ALA A 86 2.11 12.24 -13.02
CA ALA A 86 1.74 10.86 -13.31
C ALA A 86 0.23 10.61 -13.09
N ALA A 87 -0.31 11.08 -11.97
CA ALA A 87 -1.74 10.96 -11.67
C ALA A 87 -2.63 11.70 -12.70
N ARG A 88 -2.20 12.88 -13.16
CA ARG A 88 -2.92 13.68 -14.16
C ARG A 88 -2.86 13.09 -15.56
N ASP A 89 -1.80 12.38 -15.91
CA ASP A 89 -1.70 11.68 -17.19
C ASP A 89 -2.84 10.64 -17.33
N LYS A 90 -3.13 9.92 -16.23
CA LYS A 90 -4.25 8.97 -16.15
C LYS A 90 -5.60 9.62 -15.84
N SER A 91 -5.61 10.79 -15.18
CA SER A 91 -6.82 11.51 -14.79
C SER A 91 -6.68 13.02 -14.99
N PRO A 92 -6.87 13.52 -16.23
CA PRO A 92 -6.64 14.93 -16.58
C PRO A 92 -7.51 15.95 -15.82
N SER A 93 -8.64 15.49 -15.27
CA SER A 93 -9.58 16.30 -14.49
C SER A 93 -9.10 16.60 -13.06
N LEU A 94 -8.06 15.91 -12.58
CA LEU A 94 -7.47 16.23 -11.28
C LEU A 94 -7.02 17.69 -11.24
N PRO A 95 -7.00 18.34 -10.06
CA PRO A 95 -6.51 19.70 -9.95
C PRO A 95 -5.02 19.77 -10.32
N ALA A 96 -4.60 20.93 -10.82
CA ALA A 96 -3.18 21.24 -10.94
C ALA A 96 -2.77 21.95 -9.64
N ILE A 97 -1.65 21.55 -9.04
CA ILE A 97 -1.06 22.32 -7.95
C ILE A 97 -0.01 23.25 -8.54
N GLY A 98 -0.20 24.55 -8.35
CA GLY A 98 0.80 25.54 -8.72
C GLY A 98 2.07 25.38 -7.89
N LYS A 99 3.25 25.49 -8.53
CA LYS A 99 4.57 25.45 -7.89
C LYS A 99 4.65 26.32 -6.63
N LYS A 100 4.01 27.50 -6.67
CA LYS A 100 3.91 28.45 -5.55
C LYS A 100 3.36 27.81 -4.26
N ARG A 101 2.37 26.92 -4.35
CA ARG A 101 1.78 26.26 -3.17
C ARG A 101 2.76 25.32 -2.49
N LEU A 102 3.49 24.53 -3.27
CA LEU A 102 4.52 23.62 -2.73
C LEU A 102 5.68 24.40 -2.12
N GLU A 103 6.10 25.48 -2.77
CA GLU A 103 7.11 26.39 -2.21
C GLU A 103 6.68 26.99 -0.88
N LEU A 104 5.40 27.36 -0.72
CA LEU A 104 4.90 27.89 0.56
C LEU A 104 4.99 26.85 1.68
N ILE A 105 4.65 25.59 1.40
CA ILE A 105 4.76 24.50 2.39
C ILE A 105 6.22 24.22 2.75
N LEU A 106 7.11 24.19 1.75
CA LEU A 106 8.55 24.01 1.98
C LEU A 106 9.15 25.14 2.82
N ARG A 107 8.85 26.40 2.49
CA ARG A 107 9.29 27.56 3.27
C ARG A 107 8.73 27.54 4.69
N ALA A 108 7.49 27.12 4.88
CA ALA A 108 6.90 26.95 6.20
C ALA A 108 7.62 25.87 7.01
N LEU A 109 7.96 24.74 6.38
CA LEU A 109 8.74 23.67 7.00
C LEU A 109 10.14 24.15 7.42
N ASP A 110 10.81 24.94 6.57
CA ASP A 110 12.13 25.53 6.88
C ASP A 110 12.06 26.52 8.04
N LYS A 111 10.96 27.28 8.15
CA LYS A 111 10.70 28.22 9.24
C LYS A 111 10.16 27.57 10.51
N ASN A 112 9.99 26.24 10.52
CA ASN A 112 9.36 25.51 11.62
C ASN A 112 7.94 26.04 11.96
N ASP A 113 7.22 26.54 10.95
CA ASP A 113 5.84 27.03 11.07
C ASP A 113 4.86 25.87 10.91
N GLY A 114 4.53 25.23 12.03
CA GLY A 114 3.66 24.05 12.04
C GLY A 114 2.23 24.32 11.60
N ALA A 115 1.70 25.53 11.85
CA ALA A 115 0.35 25.88 11.44
C ALA A 115 0.27 25.99 9.91
N ALA A 116 1.22 26.68 9.29
CA ALA A 116 1.27 26.80 7.83
C ALA A 116 1.54 25.45 7.13
N VAL A 117 2.43 24.60 7.68
CA VAL A 117 2.67 23.26 7.13
C VAL A 117 1.41 22.40 7.19
N THR A 118 0.77 22.31 8.36
CA THR A 118 -0.42 21.47 8.54
C THR A 118 -1.63 21.98 7.76
N GLY A 119 -1.80 23.31 7.65
CA GLY A 119 -2.81 23.94 6.80
C GLY A 119 -2.61 23.62 5.32
N GLY A 120 -1.40 23.85 4.80
CA GLY A 120 -1.08 23.59 3.38
C GLY A 120 -1.23 22.11 2.99
N LEU A 121 -0.75 21.19 3.83
CA LEU A 121 -0.97 19.74 3.63
C LEU A 121 -2.44 19.34 3.78
N GLY A 122 -3.20 20.05 4.62
CA GLY A 122 -4.64 19.89 4.76
C GLY A 122 -5.39 20.24 3.47
N GLU A 123 -5.04 21.36 2.84
CA GLU A 123 -5.61 21.78 1.56
C GLU A 123 -5.22 20.83 0.42
N LEU A 124 -3.98 20.31 0.41
CA LEU A 124 -3.58 19.26 -0.52
C LEU A 124 -4.44 18.00 -0.35
N ALA A 125 -4.63 17.54 0.89
CA ALA A 125 -5.46 16.35 1.16
C ALA A 125 -6.93 16.54 0.77
N ALA A 126 -7.45 17.78 0.81
CA ALA A 126 -8.80 18.08 0.33
C ALA A 126 -8.89 18.04 -1.21
N ALA A 127 -7.83 18.46 -1.91
CA ALA A 127 -7.77 18.44 -3.37
C ALA A 127 -7.55 17.04 -3.96
N TYR A 128 -6.93 16.13 -3.21
CA TYR A 128 -6.65 14.75 -3.63
C TYR A 128 -7.18 13.77 -2.58
N PRO A 129 -8.51 13.53 -2.56
CA PRO A 129 -9.11 12.63 -1.58
C PRO A 129 -8.61 11.20 -1.78
N PHE A 130 -8.21 10.56 -0.67
CA PHE A 130 -7.72 9.19 -0.69
C PHE A 130 -8.87 8.19 -0.74
N ASP A 131 -8.97 7.46 -1.85
CA ASP A 131 -9.95 6.40 -2.03
C ASP A 131 -9.57 5.15 -1.21
N THR A 132 -10.39 4.85 -0.21
CA THR A 132 -10.22 3.70 0.68
C THR A 132 -10.98 2.46 0.22
N THR A 133 -11.56 2.46 -0.98
CA THR A 133 -12.36 1.36 -1.51
C THR A 133 -11.55 0.07 -1.58
N GLY A 134 -12.09 -0.98 -0.95
CA GLY A 134 -11.45 -2.29 -0.84
C GLY A 134 -10.35 -2.37 0.24
N LEU A 135 -10.04 -1.26 0.92
CA LEU A 135 -9.12 -1.19 2.07
C LEU A 135 -9.91 -1.14 3.38
N LEU A 136 -10.94 -0.29 3.41
CA LEU A 136 -11.82 -0.07 4.56
C LEU A 136 -13.29 -0.36 4.21
N PRO A 137 -14.12 -0.84 5.17
CA PRO A 137 -13.73 -1.26 6.52
C PRO A 137 -12.81 -2.50 6.51
N PRO A 138 -12.01 -2.74 7.56
CA PRO A 138 -11.03 -3.82 7.57
C PRO A 138 -11.68 -5.21 7.52
N ASP A 139 -11.12 -6.12 6.72
CA ASP A 139 -11.58 -7.51 6.66
C ASP A 139 -11.23 -8.28 7.94
N ASN A 140 -12.26 -8.52 8.76
CA ASN A 140 -12.14 -9.19 10.06
C ASN A 140 -12.38 -10.70 9.99
N ARG A 141 -12.63 -11.28 8.80
CA ARG A 141 -12.89 -12.72 8.66
C ARG A 141 -11.69 -13.53 9.18
N PRO A 142 -11.91 -14.66 9.87
CA PRO A 142 -10.81 -15.46 10.43
C PRO A 142 -9.76 -15.90 9.40
N ALA A 143 -10.19 -16.26 8.18
CA ALA A 143 -9.28 -16.64 7.11
C ALA A 143 -8.38 -15.46 6.66
N ALA A 144 -8.96 -14.26 6.52
CA ALA A 144 -8.23 -13.05 6.16
C ALA A 144 -7.19 -12.69 7.24
N ARG A 145 -7.57 -12.75 8.52
CA ARG A 145 -6.64 -12.50 9.64
C ARG A 145 -5.49 -13.51 9.71
N ARG A 146 -5.74 -14.80 9.41
CA ARG A 146 -4.67 -15.81 9.30
C ARG A 146 -3.72 -15.48 8.16
N ARG A 147 -4.23 -15.10 6.99
CA ARG A 147 -3.41 -14.66 5.86
C ARG A 147 -2.59 -13.42 6.20
N ALA A 148 -3.19 -12.42 6.83
CA ALA A 148 -2.52 -11.21 7.29
C ALA A 148 -1.39 -11.49 8.29
N LYS A 149 -1.58 -12.45 9.21
CA LYS A 149 -0.50 -12.91 10.11
C LYS A 149 0.69 -13.46 9.32
N SER A 150 0.45 -14.27 8.29
CA SER A 150 1.53 -14.78 7.43
C SER A 150 2.22 -13.67 6.65
N LEU A 151 1.46 -12.72 6.10
CA LEU A 151 2.02 -11.54 5.42
C LEU A 151 2.88 -10.68 6.34
N TYR A 152 2.41 -10.39 7.55
CA TYR A 152 3.18 -9.66 8.56
C TYR A 152 4.52 -10.34 8.84
N LYS A 153 4.53 -11.66 9.03
CA LYS A 153 5.77 -12.43 9.25
C LYS A 153 6.72 -12.35 8.05
N ALA A 154 6.19 -12.41 6.83
CA ALA A 154 6.99 -12.43 5.61
C ALA A 154 7.59 -11.05 5.26
N TYR A 155 6.81 -9.97 5.41
CA TYR A 155 7.17 -8.65 4.87
C TYR A 155 7.48 -7.59 5.92
N CYS A 156 6.98 -7.73 7.16
CA CYS A 156 6.92 -6.60 8.09
C CYS A 156 7.68 -6.86 9.40
N ALA A 157 7.63 -8.09 9.93
CA ALA A 157 8.06 -8.42 11.28
C ALA A 157 9.55 -8.11 11.53
N SER A 158 10.41 -8.42 10.55
CA SER A 158 11.87 -8.23 10.66
C SER A 158 12.27 -6.81 11.02
N CYS A 159 11.54 -5.80 10.54
CA CYS A 159 11.82 -4.40 10.83
C CYS A 159 10.97 -3.84 11.97
N HIS A 160 9.72 -4.31 12.12
CA HIS A 160 8.71 -3.65 12.96
C HIS A 160 8.44 -4.32 14.30
N GLU A 161 8.88 -5.56 14.53
CA GLU A 161 8.61 -6.26 15.79
C GLU A 161 9.44 -5.68 16.94
N VAL A 162 10.75 -5.57 16.73
CA VAL A 162 11.72 -4.97 17.68
C VAL A 162 12.45 -3.84 16.97
N PRO A 163 11.87 -2.62 16.91
CA PRO A 163 12.46 -1.54 16.14
C PRO A 163 13.73 -1.00 16.79
N ASP A 164 14.76 -0.73 15.98
CA ASP A 164 15.92 0.05 16.42
C ASP A 164 15.52 1.52 16.62
N LEU A 165 15.26 1.90 17.87
CA LEU A 165 14.88 3.26 18.24
C LEU A 165 16.05 4.26 18.20
N THR A 166 17.29 3.78 18.04
CA THR A 166 18.46 4.65 17.91
C THR A 166 18.56 5.24 16.51
N ALA A 167 18.02 4.54 15.50
CA ALA A 167 17.93 5.01 14.13
C ALA A 167 17.19 6.36 14.02
N VAL A 168 17.60 7.18 13.03
CA VAL A 168 17.00 8.50 12.78
C VAL A 168 15.53 8.38 12.34
N ARG A 169 15.21 7.33 11.58
CA ARG A 169 13.86 6.98 11.12
C ARG A 169 13.58 5.51 11.48
N PRO A 170 13.17 5.23 12.72
CA PRO A 170 12.94 3.86 13.16
C PRO A 170 11.70 3.29 12.48
N ALA A 171 11.71 1.99 12.19
CA ALA A 171 10.57 1.25 11.68
C ALA A 171 9.56 0.99 12.81
N TRP A 172 8.81 2.02 13.21
CA TRP A 172 7.89 1.97 14.37
C TRP A 172 7.02 0.72 14.40
N ASN A 173 6.81 0.15 15.58
CA ASN A 173 6.00 -1.04 15.74
C ASN A 173 4.58 -0.82 15.17
N LEU A 174 4.19 -1.66 14.20
CA LEU A 174 2.95 -1.47 13.42
C LEU A 174 1.69 -1.66 14.27
N PHE A 175 1.71 -2.51 15.30
CA PHE A 175 0.59 -2.68 16.21
C PHE A 175 0.41 -1.46 17.11
N LYS A 176 1.51 -0.89 17.62
CA LYS A 176 1.48 0.37 18.39
C LYS A 176 0.99 1.52 17.50
N LEU A 177 1.52 1.62 16.28
CA LEU A 177 1.09 2.63 15.30
C LEU A 177 -0.41 2.52 15.00
N ALA A 178 -0.90 1.33 14.64
CA ALA A 178 -2.30 1.10 14.25
C ALA A 178 -3.32 1.52 15.30
N ARG A 179 -2.95 1.47 16.59
CA ARG A 179 -3.81 1.91 17.70
C ARG A 179 -3.80 3.42 17.94
N SER A 180 -2.80 4.11 17.43
CA SER A 180 -2.57 5.55 17.67
C SER A 180 -2.98 6.44 16.50
N VAL A 181 -3.25 5.86 15.33
CA VAL A 181 -3.56 6.60 14.10
C VAL A 181 -4.94 6.22 13.56
N PRO A 182 -5.62 7.12 12.82
CA PRO A 182 -6.86 6.78 12.14
C PRO A 182 -6.67 5.63 11.12
N PRO A 183 -7.68 4.77 10.91
CA PRO A 183 -7.59 3.67 9.94
C PRO A 183 -7.23 4.12 8.51
N THR A 184 -7.69 5.30 8.09
CA THR A 184 -7.35 5.90 6.79
C THR A 184 -5.85 6.20 6.67
N GLU A 185 -5.21 6.69 7.74
CA GLU A 185 -3.76 6.93 7.74
C GLU A 185 -3.00 5.61 7.67
N LEU A 186 -3.41 4.60 8.45
CA LEU A 186 -2.78 3.28 8.40
C LEU A 186 -2.90 2.65 7.00
N ALA A 187 -4.07 2.78 6.36
CA ALA A 187 -4.29 2.32 5.00
C ALA A 187 -3.35 3.02 4.01
N ALA A 188 -3.24 4.36 4.06
CA ALA A 188 -2.34 5.11 3.20
C ALA A 188 -0.85 4.72 3.39
N ARG A 189 -0.42 4.52 4.64
CA ARG A 189 0.93 4.04 4.96
C ARG A 189 1.18 2.64 4.40
N LEU A 190 0.17 1.76 4.37
CA LEU A 190 0.31 0.42 3.78
C LEU A 190 0.29 0.44 2.26
N VAL A 191 -0.42 1.38 1.62
CA VAL A 191 -0.42 1.55 0.16
C VAL A 191 0.95 2.02 -0.35
N ASN A 192 1.61 2.96 0.32
CA ASN A 192 2.90 3.50 -0.15
C ASN A 192 4.14 2.90 0.56
N GLY A 193 3.96 2.24 1.70
CA GLY A 193 5.07 1.89 2.60
C GLY A 193 5.65 0.49 2.42
N VAL A 194 4.99 -0.39 1.67
CA VAL A 194 5.47 -1.76 1.43
C VAL A 194 6.21 -1.81 0.11
N ARG A 195 7.51 -2.06 0.18
CA ARG A 195 8.37 -2.18 -1.01
C ARG A 195 8.12 -3.51 -1.71
N GLY A 196 8.19 -3.46 -3.03
CA GLY A 196 8.18 -4.65 -3.87
C GLY A 196 9.40 -5.53 -3.71
N ASP A 197 9.35 -6.68 -4.36
CA ASP A 197 10.44 -7.63 -4.47
C ASP A 197 11.01 -7.66 -5.89
N VAL A 198 11.83 -8.66 -6.22
CA VAL A 198 12.40 -8.82 -7.57
C VAL A 198 11.35 -8.97 -8.68
N LEU A 199 10.13 -9.40 -8.35
CA LEU A 199 9.03 -9.58 -9.31
C LEU A 199 8.18 -8.31 -9.45
N THR A 200 8.00 -7.53 -8.38
CA THR A 200 7.18 -6.31 -8.40
C THR A 200 7.99 -5.01 -8.45
N GLY A 201 9.32 -5.08 -8.35
CA GLY A 201 10.20 -3.92 -8.39
C GLY A 201 9.89 -2.91 -7.28
N LEU A 202 9.51 -1.69 -7.66
CA LEU A 202 9.11 -0.66 -6.71
C LEU A 202 7.63 -0.70 -6.34
N ASP A 203 6.83 -1.53 -7.03
CA ASP A 203 5.40 -1.63 -6.81
C ASP A 203 5.09 -2.40 -5.52
N ASN A 204 4.06 -1.92 -4.81
CA ASN A 204 3.55 -2.58 -3.62
C ASN A 204 3.04 -3.99 -3.98
N PRO A 205 3.60 -5.05 -3.36
CA PRO A 205 3.25 -6.43 -3.72
C PRO A 205 1.90 -6.88 -3.16
N LEU A 206 1.27 -6.08 -2.28
CA LEU A 206 0.03 -6.43 -1.60
C LEU A 206 -1.20 -6.10 -2.45
N ARG A 207 -2.24 -6.91 -2.31
CA ARG A 207 -3.59 -6.60 -2.84
C ARG A 207 -4.38 -5.75 -1.85
N ASN A 208 -5.41 -5.06 -2.33
CA ASN A 208 -6.32 -4.28 -1.46
C ASN A 208 -6.92 -5.13 -0.32
N SER A 209 -7.35 -6.36 -0.63
CA SER A 209 -7.87 -7.30 0.38
C SER A 209 -6.82 -7.71 1.41
N GLU A 210 -5.55 -7.80 1.01
CA GLU A 210 -4.44 -8.12 1.92
C GLU A 210 -4.11 -6.91 2.82
N ILE A 211 -4.11 -5.69 2.28
CA ILE A 211 -3.99 -4.45 3.06
C ILE A 211 -5.15 -4.36 4.07
N SER A 212 -6.39 -4.59 3.64
CA SER A 212 -7.57 -4.58 4.50
C SER A 212 -7.45 -5.59 5.66
N ALA A 213 -7.00 -6.82 5.35
CA ALA A 213 -6.77 -7.86 6.34
C ALA A 213 -5.61 -7.52 7.30
N LEU A 214 -4.55 -6.87 6.83
CA LEU A 214 -3.43 -6.40 7.65
C LEU A 214 -3.88 -5.31 8.63
N ILE A 215 -4.70 -4.35 8.19
CA ILE A 215 -5.29 -3.33 9.08
C ILE A 215 -6.06 -4.02 10.22
N SER A 216 -6.93 -4.98 9.87
CA SER A 216 -7.68 -5.79 10.83
C SER A 216 -6.77 -6.58 11.79
N TYR A 217 -5.68 -7.16 11.27
CA TYR A 217 -4.71 -7.90 12.06
C TYR A 217 -3.98 -7.00 13.07
N TYR A 218 -3.58 -5.79 12.67
CA TYR A 218 -2.91 -4.83 13.56
C TYR A 218 -3.84 -4.26 14.64
N LEU A 219 -5.10 -3.96 14.28
CA LEU A 219 -6.11 -3.46 15.23
C LEU A 219 -6.56 -4.53 16.23
N GLY A 220 -6.70 -5.78 15.77
CA GLY A 220 -7.25 -6.87 16.58
C GLY A 220 -6.26 -7.58 17.51
N ASN A 221 -4.95 -7.35 17.39
CA ASN A 221 -3.94 -8.06 18.16
C ASN A 221 -3.42 -7.23 19.35
N LYS A 222 -3.96 -7.49 20.54
CA LYS A 222 -3.59 -6.80 21.79
C LYS A 222 -2.27 -7.29 22.41
N THR A 223 -1.81 -8.50 22.08
CA THR A 223 -0.75 -9.22 22.82
C THR A 223 0.68 -8.93 22.36
N ASN A 224 0.90 -8.48 21.13
CA ASN A 224 2.25 -8.13 20.61
C ASN A 224 2.71 -6.71 20.99
N SER A 225 2.33 -6.26 22.19
CA SER A 225 2.53 -4.88 22.66
C SER A 225 3.75 -4.69 23.57
N ARG A 226 4.45 -5.77 23.91
CA ARG A 226 5.68 -5.69 24.71
C ARG A 226 6.81 -5.26 23.77
#